data_AF-N8Q6Q8-F1
#
_entry.id   AF-N8Q6Q8-F1
#
_cell.length_a   1.000
_cell.length_b   1.000
_cell.length_c   1.000
_cell.angle_alpha   90.00
_cell.angle_beta   90.00
_cell.angle_gamma   90.00
#
_symmetry.space_group_name_H-M   'P 1'
#
loop_
_entity.id
_entity.type
_entity.pdbx_description
1 polymer ?
#
loop_
_entity_poly.entity_id
_entity_poly.type
_entity_poly.pdbx_seq_one_letter_code
_entity_poly.pdbx_strand_id
1 'polypeptide(L)' 'MLILGMGLVAILSILAILAIVLGLTRSDPLFVMVGILLLVSALLVFMMFKNNLTNPFKD' A
#
# COMPACT_ATOMS: atom_id res chain seq x y z
N MET A 1 -10.58 11.45 -8.96
CA MET A 1 -10.22 10.94 -7.62
C MET A 1 -10.03 9.42 -7.58
N LEU A 2 -10.93 8.63 -8.17
CA LEU A 2 -10.86 7.16 -8.16
C LEU A 2 -9.61 6.56 -8.84
N ILE A 3 -9.25 7.06 -10.03
CA ILE A 3 -8.08 6.57 -10.78
C ILE A 3 -6.77 6.91 -10.04
N LEU A 4 -6.69 8.11 -9.45
CA LEU A 4 -5.54 8.55 -8.66
C LEU A 4 -5.35 7.68 -7.41
N GLY A 5 -6.46 7.32 -6.75
CA GLY A 5 -6.46 6.45 -5.58
C GLY A 5 -6.00 5.03 -5.85
N MET A 6 -6.56 4.41 -6.88
CA MET A 6 -6.17 3.07 -7.31
C MET A 6 -4.73 3.05 -7.82
N GLY A 7 -4.29 4.10 -8.53
CA GLY A 7 -2.90 4.26 -8.95
C GLY A 7 -1.93 4.33 -7.78
N LEU A 8 -2.28 5.07 -6.72
CA LEU A 8 -1.47 5.16 -5.52
C LEU A 8 -1.36 3.81 -4.79
N VAL A 9 -2.47 3.07 -4.65
CA VAL A 9 -2.46 1.72 -4.04
C VAL A 9 -1.56 0.77 -4.83
N ALA A 10 -1.62 0.81 -6.16
CA ALA A 10 -0.78 -0.02 -7.02
C ALA A 10 0.71 0.29 -6.84
N ILE A 11 1.10 1.57 -6.84
CA ILE A 11 2.50 1.99 -6.64
C ILE A 11 3.01 1.55 -5.26
N LEU A 12 2.23 1.81 -4.20
CA LEU A 12 2.62 1.43 -2.84
C LEU A 12 2.78 -0.09 -2.70
N SER A 13 1.92 -0.86 -3.35
CA SER A 13 1.98 -2.32 -3.33
C SER A 13 3.23 -2.86 -4.06
N ILE A 14 3.58 -2.28 -5.22
CA ILE A 14 4.79 -2.64 -5.96
C ILE A 14 6.04 -2.33 -5.14
N LEU A 15 6.10 -1.13 -4.54
CA LEU A 15 7.23 -0.72 -3.71
C LEU A 15 7.36 -1.58 -2.45
N ALA A 16 6.24 -1.97 -1.84
CA ALA A 16 6.23 -2.88 -0.70
C ALA A 16 6.85 -4.24 -1.06
N ILE A 17 6.44 -4.83 -2.18
CA ILE A 17 6.97 -6.12 -2.65
C ILE A 17 8.47 -6.00 -2.94
N LEU A 18 8.90 -4.96 -3.65
CA LEU A 18 10.31 -4.73 -3.93
C LEU A 18 11.14 -4.56 -2.65
N ALA A 19 10.65 -3.79 -1.68
CA ALA A 19 11.34 -3.59 -0.41
C ALA A 19 11.47 -4.89 0.40
N ILE A 20 10.42 -5.72 0.44
CA ILE A 20 10.47 -7.03 1.10
C ILE A 20 11.47 -7.96 0.40
N VAL A 21 11.40 -8.06 -0.93
CA VAL A 21 12.31 -8.93 -1.71
C VAL A 21 13.76 -8.49 -1.52
N LEU A 22 14.04 -7.18 -1.59
CA LEU A 22 15.37 -6.63 -1.35
C LEU A 22 15.83 -6.87 0.09
N GLY A 23 14.96 -6.70 1.09
CA GLY A 23 15.28 -6.98 2.49
C GLY A 23 15.61 -8.44 2.74
N LEU A 24 14.84 -9.36 2.16
CA LEU A 24 15.08 -10.79 2.28
C LEU A 24 16.37 -11.22 1.55
N THR A 25 16.63 -10.70 0.35
CA THR A 25 17.85 -11.03 -0.41
C THR A 25 19.12 -10.45 0.20
N ARG A 26 19.04 -9.28 0.82
CA ARG A 26 20.17 -8.63 1.51
C ARG A 26 20.30 -9.03 2.98
N SER A 27 19.37 -9.83 3.51
CA SER A 27 19.25 -10.13 4.95
C SER A 27 19.20 -8.87 5.82
N ASP A 28 18.60 -7.79 5.30
CA ASP A 28 18.46 -6.52 6.00
C ASP A 28 17.04 -6.40 6.59
N PRO A 29 16.90 -6.51 7.93
CA PRO A 29 15.60 -6.46 8.59
C PRO A 29 14.91 -5.10 8.46
N LEU A 30 15.65 -4.00 8.26
CA LEU A 30 15.07 -2.66 8.10
C LEU A 30 14.31 -2.54 6.78
N PHE A 31 14.85 -3.11 5.70
CA PHE A 31 14.18 -3.14 4.41
C PHE A 31 12.88 -3.95 4.44
N VAL A 32 12.89 -5.10 5.14
CA VAL A 32 11.68 -5.91 5.35
C VAL A 32 10.65 -5.12 6.15
N MET A 33 11.07 -4.42 7.21
CA MET A 33 10.18 -3.58 8.02
C MET A 33 9.55 -2.45 7.21
N VAL A 34 10.32 -1.75 6.39
CA VAL A 34 9.81 -0.72 5.46
C VAL A 34 8.82 -1.31 4.48
N GLY A 35 9.11 -2.49 3.92
CA GLY A 35 8.20 -3.19 3.02
C GLY A 35 6.86 -3.54 3.66
N ILE A 36 6.86 -4.01 4.91
CA ILE A 36 5.64 -4.26 5.68
C ILE A 36 4.86 -2.96 5.93
N LEU A 37 5.55 -1.87 6.31
CA LEU A 37 4.91 -0.57 6.52
C LEU A 37 4.26 -0.03 5.24
N LEU A 38 4.92 -0.18 4.08
CA LEU A 38 4.36 0.18 2.78
C LEU A 38 3.15 -0.68 2.40
N LEU A 39 3.16 -1.95 2.77
CA LEU A 39 2.02 -2.85 2.52
C LEU A 39 0.81 -2.45 3.37
N VAL A 40 1.03 -2.15 4.65
CA VAL A 40 -0.02 -1.66 5.56
C VAL A 40 -0.59 -0.33 5.07
N SER A 41 0.25 0.60 4.62
CA SER A 41 -0.22 1.89 4.10
C SER A 41 -1.04 1.73 2.81
N ALA A 42 -0.61 0.87 1.88
CA ALA A 42 -1.39 0.54 0.68
C ALA A 42 -2.78 0.00 1.03
N LEU A 43 -2.85 -0.87 2.05
CA LEU A 43 -4.09 -1.51 2.50
C LEU A 43 -5.04 -0.50 3.17
N LEU A 44 -4.50 0.43 3.97
CA LEU A 44 -5.27 1.52 4.57
C LEU A 44 -5.85 2.46 3.52
N VAL A 45 -5.03 2.86 2.52
CA VAL A 45 -5.49 3.68 1.41
C VAL A 45 -6.58 2.96 0.62
N PHE A 46 -6.40 1.67 0.33
CA PHE A 46 -7.42 0.85 -0.32
C PHE A 46 -8.73 0.78 0.48
N MET A 47 -8.66 0.60 1.79
CA MET A 47 -9.84 0.58 2.65
C MET A 47 -10.58 1.92 2.67
N MET A 48 -9.86 3.04 2.72
CA MET A 48 -10.45 4.37 2.60
C MET A 48 -11.17 4.55 1.25
N PHE A 49 -10.54 4.14 0.14
CA PHE A 49 -11.18 4.20 -1.18
C PHE A 49 -12.42 3.31 -1.27
N LYS A 50 -12.35 2.08 -0.76
CA LYS A 50 -13.48 1.16 -0.72
C LYS A 50 -14.64 1.72 0.11
N ASN A 51 -14.35 2.32 1.27
CA ASN A 51 -15.36 2.90 2.14
C ASN A 51 -16.04 4.11 1.49
N ASN A 52 -15.29 4.99 0.82
CA ASN A 52 -15.84 6.13 0.08
C ASN A 52 -16.71 5.68 -1.12
N LEU A 53 -16.42 4.52 -1.71
CA LEU A 53 -17.25 3.93 -2.77
C LEU A 53 -18.51 3.22 -2.25
N THR A 54 -18.44 2.64 -1.05
CA THR A 54 -19.54 1.85 -0.47
C THR A 54 -20.65 2.73 0.09
N ASN A 55 -20.32 3.95 0.54
CA ASN A 55 -21.32 4.91 0.97
C ASN A 55 -21.00 6.32 0.45
N PRO A 56 -21.32 6.61 -0.83
CA PRO A 56 -20.97 7.88 -1.47
C PRO A 56 -21.77 9.09 -0.94
N PHE A 57 -22.70 8.88 -0.02
CA PHE A 57 -23.54 9.92 0.61
C PHE A 57 -23.30 10.04 2.11
N LYS A 58 -22.26 9.39 2.65
CA LYS A 58 -21.91 9.49 4.09
C LYS A 58 -21.20 10.80 4.43
N ASP A 59 -20.78 11.55 3.42
CA ASP A 59 -20.34 12.94 3.48
C ASP A 59 -21.16 13.77 2.48
#